data_AF-A0A936QUL6-F1
#
_entry.id   AF-A0A936QUL6-F1
#
_cell.length_a   1.000
_cell.length_b   1.000
_cell.length_c   1.000
_cell.angle_alpha   90.00
_cell.angle_beta   90.00
_cell.angle_gamma   90.00
#
_symmetry.space_group_name_H-M   'P 1'
#
loop_
_entity.id
_entity.type
_entity.pdbx_description
1 polymer ?
#
loop_
_entity_poly.entity_id
_entity_poly.type
_entity_poly.pdbx_seq_one_letter_code
_entity_poly.pdbx_strand_id
1 'polypeptide(L)'
;MTDLTKLTRSPTASAIYAAYEARREGHRPHLGGSQIGHHCGRYLWLQFRWAASPSFDGRMLRLFDHGNHEEKRIVADLRAIGATVYEVDPDTGRQITYTAFCGHFGASLDGVAIGLPEAPHKWHVLEFKTSGDKPFQSLIKTGVEKDKHQHYSQMQIGMELAGIDRAMYIVINKNTDEIYTERVRHKPREAQRLLDRAARVIFSDAPLERVSDRPDWYQCRWCEARDVCHEGAPAEVNCRTCLHSTAERDGTWSCARHSKTLSTQDQRTGCDRHLYRPDMIAQYGEPTDAGYDWVEYGGWRNHCDGAAGGKHGYTSSEVRAADRMPLPDDVEAVRQRFGGTVEALKHGD
;
A
#
# COMPACT_ATOMS: atom_id res chain seq x y z
N MET A 1 43.70 -8.36 17.84
CA MET A 1 42.29 -8.45 17.39
C MET A 1 41.84 -7.04 17.04
N THR A 2 41.58 -6.77 15.76
CA THR A 2 41.03 -5.48 15.36
C THR A 2 39.66 -5.32 16.00
N ASP A 3 39.45 -4.22 16.71
CA ASP A 3 38.17 -3.89 17.32
C ASP A 3 37.12 -3.64 16.21
N LEU A 4 36.37 -4.69 15.87
CA LEU A 4 35.33 -4.66 14.85
C LEU A 4 34.11 -3.82 15.27
N THR A 5 34.02 -3.39 16.54
CA THR A 5 32.91 -2.54 17.01
C THR A 5 32.96 -1.12 16.43
N LYS A 6 34.07 -0.75 15.78
CA LYS A 6 34.27 0.54 15.08
C LYS A 6 34.20 0.45 13.55
N LEU A 7 33.88 -0.70 12.96
CA LEU A 7 33.65 -0.76 11.52
C LEU A 7 32.29 -0.15 11.20
N THR A 8 32.33 1.12 10.81
CA THR A 8 31.34 1.74 9.92
C THR A 8 30.85 0.73 8.88
N ARG A 9 29.54 0.76 8.57
CA ARG A 9 28.94 -0.10 7.52
C ARG A 9 29.85 -0.12 6.30
N SER A 10 30.25 -1.31 5.86
CA SER A 10 31.08 -1.51 4.66
C SER A 10 30.57 -0.63 3.51
N PRO A 11 31.42 0.21 2.88
CA PRO A 11 31.00 1.06 1.78
C PRO A 11 30.32 0.28 0.65
N THR A 12 30.79 -0.94 0.37
CA THR A 12 30.17 -1.85 -0.61
C THR A 12 28.75 -2.25 -0.21
N ALA A 13 28.53 -2.64 1.05
CA ALA A 13 27.19 -3.00 1.52
C ALA A 13 26.24 -1.80 1.47
N SER A 14 26.73 -0.62 1.86
CA SER A 14 25.97 0.63 1.79
C SER A 14 25.59 0.98 0.35
N ALA A 15 26.50 0.85 -0.61
CA ALA A 15 26.21 1.10 -2.03
C ALA A 15 25.19 0.11 -2.60
N ILE A 16 25.25 -1.17 -2.21
CA ILE A 16 24.24 -2.16 -2.59
C ILE A 16 22.87 -1.77 -2.03
N TYR A 17 22.77 -1.43 -0.75
CA TYR A 17 21.50 -1.02 -0.14
C TYR A 17 20.94 0.25 -0.77
N ALA A 18 21.78 1.26 -1.05
CA ALA A 18 21.37 2.46 -1.78
C ALA A 18 20.84 2.11 -3.19
N ALA A 19 21.43 1.13 -3.88
CA ALA A 19 20.94 0.67 -5.18
C ALA A 19 19.57 -0.02 -5.09
N TYR A 20 19.23 -0.68 -3.98
CA TYR A 20 17.86 -1.19 -3.74
C TYR A 20 16.89 -0.03 -3.47
N GLU A 21 17.29 0.94 -2.64
CA GLU A 21 16.47 2.13 -2.33
C GLU A 21 16.15 2.97 -3.58
N ALA A 22 17.08 3.02 -4.55
CA ALA A 22 16.88 3.71 -5.82
C ALA A 22 15.88 3.02 -6.77
N ARG A 23 15.55 1.74 -6.56
CA ARG A 23 14.61 0.96 -7.39
C ARG A 23 13.15 1.08 -6.95
N ARG A 24 12.81 2.08 -6.13
CA ARG A 24 11.47 2.22 -5.54
C ARG A 24 10.37 2.10 -6.59
N GLU A 25 9.50 1.12 -6.38
CA GLU A 25 8.25 0.99 -7.13
C GLU A 25 7.26 2.05 -6.63
N GLY A 26 6.57 2.71 -7.57
CA GLY A 26 5.49 3.63 -7.22
C GLY A 26 4.25 2.89 -6.73
N HIS A 27 3.28 3.62 -6.20
CA HIS A 27 2.02 3.06 -5.71
C HIS A 27 1.29 2.18 -6.75
N ARG A 28 0.63 1.09 -6.35
CA ARG A 28 -0.12 0.27 -7.31
C ARG A 28 -1.41 0.97 -7.77
N PRO A 29 -1.82 0.83 -9.05
CA PRO A 29 -3.04 1.47 -9.57
C PRO A 29 -4.35 0.87 -9.03
N HIS A 30 -4.29 -0.28 -8.36
CA HIS A 30 -5.43 -0.99 -7.82
C HIS A 30 -5.19 -1.34 -6.34
N LEU A 31 -6.28 -1.61 -5.61
CA LEU A 31 -6.22 -2.22 -4.29
C LEU A 31 -5.78 -3.69 -4.44
N GLY A 32 -4.70 -4.07 -3.78
CA GLY A 32 -4.10 -5.40 -3.89
C GLY A 32 -4.81 -6.46 -3.03
N GLY A 33 -5.12 -7.61 -3.64
CA GLY A 33 -5.68 -8.78 -2.96
C GLY A 33 -4.78 -9.33 -1.86
N SER A 34 -3.46 -9.13 -1.96
CA SER A 34 -2.51 -9.50 -0.89
C SER A 34 -2.66 -8.69 0.39
N GLN A 35 -3.32 -7.54 0.34
CA GLN A 35 -3.56 -6.69 1.50
C GLN A 35 -5.01 -6.73 1.99
N ILE A 36 -5.95 -7.35 1.28
CA ILE A 36 -7.39 -7.23 1.59
C ILE A 36 -7.76 -7.74 3.00
N GLY A 37 -7.04 -8.75 3.50
CA GLY A 37 -7.18 -9.28 4.86
C GLY A 37 -6.43 -8.47 5.94
N HIS A 38 -5.85 -7.32 5.60
CA HIS A 38 -5.25 -6.42 6.58
C HIS A 38 -6.32 -5.99 7.58
N HIS A 39 -5.99 -6.04 8.88
CA HIS A 39 -6.92 -5.80 9.98
C HIS A 39 -7.58 -4.40 9.92
N CYS A 40 -6.85 -3.38 9.45
CA CYS A 40 -7.32 -1.99 9.43
C CYS A 40 -7.87 -1.56 8.06
N GLY A 41 -9.15 -1.17 8.01
CA GLY A 41 -9.81 -0.65 6.80
C GLY A 41 -9.32 0.76 6.43
N ARG A 42 -9.06 1.63 7.41
CA ARG A 42 -8.43 2.95 7.20
C ARG A 42 -7.10 2.83 6.45
N TYR A 43 -6.27 1.85 6.82
CA TYR A 43 -4.99 1.60 6.13
C TYR A 43 -5.22 1.28 4.65
N LEU A 44 -6.13 0.36 4.33
CA LEU A 44 -6.44 0.01 2.93
C LEU A 44 -6.97 1.20 2.14
N TRP A 45 -7.80 2.04 2.77
CA TRP A 45 -8.32 3.26 2.16
C TRP A 45 -7.21 4.28 1.85
N LEU A 46 -6.26 4.47 2.77
CA LEU A 46 -5.09 5.35 2.59
C LEU A 46 -4.14 4.82 1.52
N GLN A 47 -3.88 3.51 1.51
CA GLN A 47 -3.04 2.86 0.50
C GLN A 47 -3.66 2.97 -0.89
N PHE A 48 -4.96 2.71 -1.05
CA PHE A 48 -5.65 2.85 -2.34
C PHE A 48 -5.61 4.29 -2.87
N ARG A 49 -5.61 5.28 -1.97
CA ARG A 49 -5.54 6.71 -2.28
C ARG A 49 -4.13 7.27 -2.38
N TRP A 50 -3.10 6.42 -2.28
CA TRP A 50 -1.71 6.86 -2.39
C TRP A 50 -1.36 7.96 -1.39
N ALA A 51 -1.95 7.88 -0.19
CA ALA A 51 -1.81 8.93 0.82
C ALA A 51 -0.43 8.89 1.50
N ALA A 52 0.20 7.72 1.56
CA ALA A 52 1.51 7.52 2.16
C ALA A 52 2.25 6.36 1.47
N SER A 53 3.51 6.59 1.10
CA SER A 53 4.43 5.55 0.64
C SER A 53 5.24 5.02 1.83
N PRO A 54 5.21 3.71 2.10
CA PRO A 54 6.15 3.13 3.06
C PRO A 54 7.59 3.35 2.59
N SER A 55 8.46 3.69 3.54
CA SER A 55 9.89 3.84 3.30
C SER A 55 10.63 2.69 3.96
N PHE A 56 11.28 1.85 3.16
CA PHE A 56 12.11 0.75 3.65
C PHE A 56 13.58 1.04 3.36
N ASP A 57 14.44 0.62 4.29
CA ASP A 57 15.89 0.61 4.04
C ASP A 57 16.26 -0.47 3.01
N GLY A 58 17.40 -0.30 2.34
CA GLY A 58 17.83 -1.19 1.27
C GLY A 58 18.08 -2.63 1.72
N ARG A 59 18.34 -2.86 3.00
CA ARG A 59 18.47 -4.21 3.56
C ARG A 59 17.10 -4.89 3.63
N MET A 60 16.05 -4.18 4.03
CA MET A 60 14.67 -4.65 4.04
C MET A 60 14.16 -4.91 2.61
N LEU A 61 14.43 -4.00 1.67
CA LEU A 61 14.09 -4.22 0.25
C LEU A 61 14.76 -5.47 -0.31
N ARG A 62 16.05 -5.68 0.01
CA ARG A 62 16.76 -6.91 -0.35
C ARG A 62 16.18 -8.16 0.33
N LEU A 63 15.64 -8.03 1.54
CA LEU A 63 14.96 -9.14 2.22
C LEU A 63 13.63 -9.50 1.55
N PHE A 64 12.93 -8.53 0.97
CA PHE A 64 11.74 -8.80 0.15
C PHE A 64 12.12 -9.52 -1.15
N ASP A 65 13.19 -9.08 -1.81
CA ASP A 65 13.70 -9.72 -3.04
C ASP A 65 14.13 -11.17 -2.84
N HIS A 66 14.55 -11.54 -1.63
CA HIS A 66 14.80 -12.95 -1.29
C HIS A 66 13.55 -13.84 -1.48
N GLY A 67 12.35 -13.30 -1.26
CA GLY A 67 11.10 -13.99 -1.58
C GLY A 67 11.01 -14.37 -3.06
N ASN A 68 11.31 -13.42 -3.96
CA ASN A 68 11.28 -13.64 -5.41
C ASN A 68 12.22 -14.78 -5.86
N HIS A 69 13.34 -14.95 -5.18
CA HIS A 69 14.27 -16.04 -5.47
C HIS A 69 13.73 -17.39 -4.97
N GLU A 70 13.09 -17.38 -3.80
CA GLU A 70 12.52 -18.58 -3.22
C GLU A 70 11.32 -19.10 -4.02
N GLU A 71 10.48 -18.22 -4.57
CA GLU A 71 9.36 -18.60 -5.44
C GLU A 71 9.82 -19.48 -6.60
N LYS A 72 10.92 -19.12 -7.28
CA LYS A 72 11.50 -19.89 -8.39
C LYS A 72 11.95 -21.29 -7.94
N ARG A 73 12.50 -21.38 -6.73
CA ARG A 73 12.97 -22.64 -6.15
C ARG A 73 11.79 -23.54 -5.81
N ILE A 74 10.76 -23.02 -5.14
CA ILE A 74 9.54 -23.75 -4.81
C ILE A 74 8.88 -24.30 -6.09
N VAL A 75 8.79 -23.50 -7.16
CA VAL A 75 8.26 -23.97 -8.45
C VAL A 75 9.09 -25.13 -9.00
N ALA A 76 10.42 -25.04 -8.96
CA ALA A 76 11.30 -26.12 -9.40
C ALA A 76 11.11 -27.39 -8.56
N ASP A 77 10.98 -27.26 -7.23
CA ASP A 77 10.75 -28.38 -6.31
C ASP A 77 9.40 -29.06 -6.58
N LEU A 78 8.33 -28.28 -6.79
CA LEU A 78 7.01 -28.80 -7.17
C LEU A 78 7.06 -29.57 -8.50
N ARG A 79 7.78 -29.04 -9.50
CA ARG A 79 7.97 -29.74 -10.78
C ARG A 79 8.78 -31.02 -10.61
N ALA A 80 9.80 -31.00 -9.75
CA ALA A 80 10.65 -32.17 -9.48
C ALA A 80 9.89 -33.34 -8.84
N ILE A 81 8.84 -33.06 -8.06
CA ILE A 81 7.95 -34.11 -7.51
C ILE A 81 6.83 -34.53 -8.46
N GLY A 82 6.85 -34.06 -9.72
CA GLY A 82 5.90 -34.44 -10.76
C GLY A 82 4.64 -33.58 -10.86
N ALA A 83 4.54 -32.48 -10.11
CA ALA A 83 3.43 -31.55 -10.28
C ALA A 83 3.59 -30.72 -11.56
N THR A 84 2.47 -30.38 -12.21
CA THR A 84 2.45 -29.38 -13.28
C THR A 84 2.16 -28.03 -12.66
N VAL A 85 3.05 -27.06 -12.90
CA VAL A 85 2.96 -25.71 -12.32
C VAL A 85 2.97 -24.65 -13.42
N TYR A 86 1.93 -23.82 -13.42
CA TYR A 86 1.83 -22.60 -14.22
C TYR A 86 2.09 -21.40 -13.31
N GLU A 87 3.31 -20.89 -13.34
CA GLU A 87 3.75 -19.70 -12.57
C GLU A 87 3.43 -18.38 -13.31
N VAL A 88 3.07 -18.48 -14.60
CA VAL A 88 2.63 -17.39 -15.46
C VAL A 88 1.43 -17.84 -16.27
N ASP A 89 0.65 -16.89 -16.74
CA ASP A 89 -0.41 -17.09 -17.70
C ASP A 89 0.21 -17.56 -19.03
N PRO A 90 -0.17 -18.73 -19.56
CA PRO A 90 0.47 -19.32 -20.74
C PRO A 90 0.17 -18.55 -22.04
N ASP A 91 -0.93 -17.79 -22.10
CA ASP A 91 -1.33 -17.05 -23.29
C ASP A 91 -0.57 -15.72 -23.38
N THR A 92 -0.30 -15.10 -22.23
CA THR A 92 0.33 -13.77 -22.17
C THR A 92 1.80 -13.78 -21.73
N GLY A 93 2.26 -14.86 -21.10
CA GLY A 93 3.58 -14.96 -20.48
C GLY A 93 3.78 -14.04 -19.27
N ARG A 94 2.70 -13.47 -18.72
CA ARG A 94 2.72 -12.54 -17.58
C ARG A 94 2.25 -13.23 -16.31
N GLN A 95 2.47 -12.59 -15.15
CA GLN A 95 1.92 -13.07 -13.89
C GLN A 95 0.41 -13.30 -13.99
N ILE A 96 -0.08 -14.40 -13.42
CA ILE A 96 -1.50 -14.71 -13.39
C ILE A 96 -2.18 -13.69 -12.47
N THR A 97 -2.97 -12.79 -13.05
CA THR A 97 -3.65 -11.72 -12.33
C THR A 97 -5.12 -11.69 -12.68
N TYR A 98 -5.96 -11.70 -11.66
CA TYR A 98 -7.40 -11.47 -11.77
C TYR A 98 -7.75 -10.08 -11.29
N THR A 99 -8.85 -9.53 -11.79
CA THR A 99 -9.35 -8.21 -11.37
C THR A 99 -10.82 -8.27 -10.99
N ALA A 100 -11.21 -7.36 -10.10
CA ALA A 100 -12.61 -7.07 -9.78
C ALA A 100 -12.82 -5.55 -9.77
N PHE A 101 -14.09 -5.12 -9.71
CA PHE A 101 -14.46 -3.71 -9.72
C PHE A 101 -13.85 -2.95 -10.91
N CYS A 102 -13.93 -3.57 -12.09
CA CYS A 102 -13.43 -3.03 -13.35
C CYS A 102 -11.93 -2.63 -13.32
N GLY A 103 -11.13 -3.31 -12.50
CA GLY A 103 -9.68 -3.07 -12.39
C GLY A 103 -9.26 -2.26 -11.17
N HIS A 104 -10.19 -1.73 -10.35
CA HIS A 104 -9.84 -1.09 -9.08
C HIS A 104 -9.34 -2.07 -8.01
N PHE A 105 -9.59 -3.36 -8.19
CA PHE A 105 -9.06 -4.42 -7.34
C PHE A 105 -8.34 -5.47 -8.18
N GLY A 106 -7.17 -5.91 -7.72
CA GLY A 106 -6.35 -6.89 -8.42
C GLY A 106 -5.79 -7.95 -7.47
N ALA A 107 -5.84 -9.20 -7.87
CA ALA A 107 -5.26 -10.33 -7.15
C ALA A 107 -4.32 -11.09 -8.08
N SER A 108 -3.02 -11.03 -7.79
CA SER A 108 -2.01 -11.84 -8.46
C SER A 108 -1.79 -13.14 -7.70
N LEU A 109 -1.64 -14.23 -8.45
CA LEU A 109 -1.28 -15.54 -7.92
C LEU A 109 0.21 -15.78 -8.13
N ASP A 110 0.83 -16.56 -7.23
CA ASP A 110 2.21 -17.05 -7.42
C ASP A 110 2.23 -18.20 -8.45
N GLY A 111 1.07 -18.82 -8.68
CA GLY A 111 0.84 -19.77 -9.76
C GLY A 111 -0.42 -20.60 -9.54
N VAL A 112 -0.63 -21.58 -10.41
CA VAL A 112 -1.60 -22.66 -10.23
C VAL A 112 -0.94 -24.01 -10.49
N ALA A 113 -1.32 -25.03 -9.71
CA ALA A 113 -0.77 -26.37 -9.86
C ALA A 113 -1.83 -27.47 -9.88
N ILE A 114 -1.49 -28.57 -10.54
CA ILE A 114 -2.17 -29.87 -10.49
C ILE A 114 -1.12 -30.99 -10.34
N GLY A 115 -1.52 -32.15 -9.84
CA GLY A 115 -0.60 -33.26 -9.58
C GLY A 115 0.06 -33.21 -8.19
N LEU A 116 -0.44 -32.38 -7.28
CA LEU A 116 0.05 -32.36 -5.89
C LEU A 116 -0.29 -33.68 -5.17
N PRO A 117 0.63 -34.26 -4.37
CA PRO A 117 0.44 -35.58 -3.77
C PRO A 117 -0.86 -35.76 -2.98
N GLU A 118 -1.30 -34.74 -2.27
CA GLU A 118 -2.49 -34.78 -1.40
C GLU A 118 -3.82 -34.66 -2.18
N ALA A 119 -3.77 -34.24 -3.45
CA ALA A 119 -4.91 -34.25 -4.36
C ALA A 119 -4.46 -34.19 -5.83
N PRO A 120 -4.01 -35.32 -6.40
CA PRO A 120 -3.35 -35.35 -7.71
C PRO A 120 -4.20 -34.81 -8.86
N HIS A 121 -5.54 -34.94 -8.77
CA HIS A 121 -6.47 -34.57 -9.84
C HIS A 121 -7.16 -33.21 -9.62
N LYS A 122 -6.69 -32.40 -8.67
CA LYS A 122 -7.33 -31.13 -8.33
C LYS A 122 -6.37 -29.96 -8.54
N TRP A 123 -6.89 -28.92 -9.17
CA TRP A 123 -6.22 -27.63 -9.27
C TRP A 123 -6.13 -26.95 -7.90
N HIS A 124 -5.00 -26.28 -7.67
CA HIS A 124 -4.76 -25.44 -6.51
C HIS A 124 -4.19 -24.10 -6.98
N VAL A 125 -4.70 -23.00 -6.42
CA VAL A 125 -3.97 -21.72 -6.38
C VAL A 125 -2.73 -21.93 -5.53
N LEU A 126 -1.58 -21.39 -5.94
CA LEU A 126 -0.35 -21.41 -5.16
C LEU A 126 -0.15 -20.09 -4.45
N GLU A 127 0.25 -20.16 -3.19
CA GLU A 127 0.64 -19.01 -2.38
C GLU A 127 1.93 -19.35 -1.64
N PHE A 128 3.02 -18.66 -1.99
CA PHE A 128 4.36 -18.86 -1.49
C PHE A 128 4.72 -17.76 -0.49
N LYS A 129 5.37 -18.17 0.61
CA LYS A 129 5.88 -17.24 1.62
C LYS A 129 7.22 -17.71 2.17
N THR A 130 7.97 -16.76 2.70
CA THR A 130 9.12 -17.05 3.55
C THR A 130 8.88 -16.51 4.95
N SER A 131 9.29 -17.25 5.97
CA SER A 131 9.10 -16.86 7.37
C SER A 131 10.40 -16.96 8.14
N GLY A 132 10.57 -16.09 9.14
CA GLY A 132 11.58 -16.34 10.16
C GLY A 132 11.12 -17.45 11.12
N ASP A 133 12.04 -17.99 11.91
CA ASP A 133 11.80 -19.17 12.74
C ASP A 133 10.61 -19.02 13.72
N LYS A 134 10.58 -17.96 14.54
CA LYS A 134 9.50 -17.74 15.52
C LYS A 134 8.09 -17.71 14.88
N PRO A 135 7.80 -16.88 13.85
CA PRO A 135 6.50 -16.90 13.20
C PRO A 135 6.22 -18.20 12.44
N PHE A 136 7.24 -18.91 11.97
CA PHE A 136 7.08 -20.21 11.31
C PHE A 136 6.58 -21.28 12.31
N GLN A 137 7.19 -21.34 13.49
CA GLN A 137 6.76 -22.25 14.57
C GLN A 137 5.35 -21.91 15.10
N SER A 138 4.93 -20.64 15.06
CA SER A 138 3.55 -20.24 15.40
C SER A 138 2.55 -20.72 14.35
N LEU A 139 2.90 -20.56 13.07
CA LEU A 139 2.12 -20.99 11.93
C LEU A 139 1.87 -22.51 11.95
N ILE A 140 2.91 -23.32 12.17
CA ILE A 140 2.77 -24.79 12.27
C ILE A 140 1.71 -25.19 13.29
N LYS A 141 1.66 -24.49 14.43
CA LYS A 141 0.77 -24.83 15.54
C LYS A 141 -0.68 -24.42 15.31
N THR A 142 -0.91 -23.34 14.56
CA THR A 142 -2.22 -22.69 14.52
C THR A 142 -2.85 -22.59 13.13
N GLY A 143 -2.09 -22.85 12.07
CA GLY A 143 -2.53 -22.77 10.68
C GLY A 143 -2.67 -21.35 10.16
N VAL A 144 -2.69 -21.20 8.83
CA VAL A 144 -2.67 -19.92 8.12
C VAL A 144 -3.91 -19.07 8.42
N GLU A 145 -5.09 -19.69 8.57
CA GLU A 145 -6.35 -18.97 8.83
C GLU A 145 -6.27 -18.13 10.12
N LYS A 146 -5.64 -18.68 11.17
CA LYS A 146 -5.50 -18.02 12.48
C LYS A 146 -4.22 -17.20 12.59
N ASP A 147 -3.07 -17.75 12.18
CA ASP A 147 -1.76 -17.12 12.40
C ASP A 147 -1.46 -15.99 11.41
N LYS A 148 -1.98 -16.14 10.18
CA LYS A 148 -1.66 -15.31 9.02
C LYS A 148 -2.93 -15.02 8.21
N HIS A 149 -3.94 -14.49 8.90
CA HIS A 149 -5.27 -14.22 8.33
C HIS A 149 -5.23 -13.42 7.01
N GLN A 150 -4.27 -12.53 6.85
CA GLN A 150 -4.07 -11.79 5.60
C GLN A 150 -3.70 -12.71 4.41
N HIS A 151 -2.82 -13.71 4.61
CA HIS A 151 -2.46 -14.69 3.58
C HIS A 151 -3.64 -15.63 3.28
N TYR A 152 -4.36 -16.03 4.33
CA TYR A 152 -5.60 -16.79 4.17
C TYR A 152 -6.63 -16.01 3.33
N SER A 153 -6.81 -14.71 3.60
CA SER A 153 -7.71 -13.83 2.84
C SER A 153 -7.27 -13.67 1.38
N GLN A 154 -5.96 -13.53 1.15
CA GLN A 154 -5.38 -13.49 -0.20
C GLN A 154 -5.71 -14.76 -0.99
N MET A 155 -5.53 -15.94 -0.39
CA MET A 155 -5.89 -17.21 -1.02
C MET A 155 -7.40 -17.34 -1.24
N GLN A 156 -8.25 -16.91 -0.31
CA GLN A 156 -9.71 -16.95 -0.49
C GLN A 156 -10.15 -16.11 -1.70
N ILE A 157 -9.63 -14.89 -1.83
CA ILE A 157 -9.89 -14.04 -3.00
C ILE A 157 -9.29 -14.62 -4.29
N GLY A 158 -8.07 -15.14 -4.23
CA GLY A 158 -7.43 -15.77 -5.40
C GLY A 158 -8.23 -16.97 -5.91
N MET A 159 -8.72 -17.83 -5.01
CA MET A 159 -9.59 -18.96 -5.31
C MET A 159 -10.93 -18.53 -5.94
N GLU A 160 -11.60 -17.54 -5.32
CA GLU A 160 -12.87 -17.00 -5.82
C GLU A 160 -12.73 -16.45 -7.24
N LEU A 161 -11.74 -15.59 -7.48
CA LEU A 161 -11.56 -14.94 -8.77
C LEU A 161 -11.06 -15.90 -9.87
N ALA A 162 -10.27 -16.92 -9.49
CA ALA A 162 -9.79 -17.94 -10.42
C ALA A 162 -10.81 -19.07 -10.69
N GLY A 163 -11.90 -19.15 -9.91
CA GLY A 163 -12.83 -20.28 -9.98
C GLY A 163 -12.22 -21.61 -9.53
N ILE A 164 -11.21 -21.59 -8.66
CA ILE A 164 -10.50 -22.77 -8.14
C ILE A 164 -10.89 -22.97 -6.67
N ASP A 165 -11.30 -24.18 -6.29
CA ASP A 165 -11.87 -24.47 -4.96
C ASP A 165 -10.82 -24.77 -3.87
N ARG A 166 -9.52 -24.70 -4.20
CA ARG A 166 -8.41 -25.03 -3.30
C ARG A 166 -7.20 -24.13 -3.52
N ALA A 167 -6.45 -23.91 -2.44
CA ALA A 167 -5.12 -23.32 -2.49
C ALA A 167 -4.11 -24.24 -1.79
N MET A 168 -2.87 -24.18 -2.23
CA MET A 168 -1.70 -24.76 -1.57
C MET A 168 -0.85 -23.60 -1.06
N TYR A 169 -0.82 -23.46 0.26
CA TYR A 169 0.02 -22.50 0.96
C TYR A 169 1.36 -23.16 1.27
N ILE A 170 2.47 -22.57 0.81
CA ILE A 170 3.81 -23.11 1.02
C ILE A 170 4.67 -22.04 1.69
N VAL A 171 5.28 -22.40 2.82
CA VAL A 171 6.13 -21.50 3.59
C VAL A 171 7.49 -22.12 3.82
N ILE A 172 8.54 -21.37 3.50
CA ILE A 172 9.93 -21.75 3.75
C ILE A 172 10.45 -21.02 4.99
N ASN A 173 11.00 -21.77 5.94
CA ASN A 173 11.69 -21.20 7.09
C ASN A 173 13.08 -20.69 6.66
N LYS A 174 13.29 -19.37 6.69
CA LYS A 174 14.55 -18.72 6.31
C LYS A 174 15.75 -19.12 7.15
N ASN A 175 15.53 -19.74 8.31
CA ASN A 175 16.57 -20.14 9.24
C ASN A 175 17.02 -21.59 9.03
N THR A 176 16.12 -22.48 8.61
CA THR A 176 16.36 -23.94 8.57
C THR A 176 16.08 -24.56 7.22
N ASP A 177 15.52 -23.81 6.28
CA ASP A 177 15.03 -24.27 4.98
C ASP A 177 13.88 -25.30 5.09
N GLU A 178 13.27 -25.41 6.27
CA GLU A 178 12.13 -26.29 6.51
C GLU A 178 10.89 -25.81 5.73
N ILE A 179 10.16 -26.75 5.15
CA ILE A 179 8.96 -26.51 4.35
C ILE A 179 7.73 -26.82 5.19
N TYR A 180 6.84 -25.83 5.31
CA TYR A 180 5.48 -26.02 5.80
C TYR A 180 4.50 -25.91 4.63
N THR A 181 3.55 -26.84 4.54
CA THR A 181 2.45 -26.77 3.58
C THR A 181 1.09 -26.84 4.26
N GLU A 182 0.10 -26.12 3.73
CA GLU A 182 -1.28 -26.20 4.17
C GLU A 182 -2.23 -26.11 2.97
N ARG A 183 -3.17 -27.06 2.90
CA ARG A 183 -4.24 -27.02 1.89
C ARG A 183 -5.45 -26.27 2.42
N VAL A 184 -5.76 -25.15 1.77
CA VAL A 184 -6.89 -24.30 2.13
C VAL A 184 -8.05 -24.56 1.16
N ARG A 185 -9.27 -24.68 1.68
CA ARG A 185 -10.48 -24.79 0.87
C ARG A 185 -11.13 -23.44 0.66
N HIS A 186 -11.69 -23.25 -0.51
CA HIS A 186 -12.48 -22.08 -0.82
C HIS A 186 -13.74 -22.02 0.07
N LYS A 187 -13.98 -20.84 0.67
CA LYS A 187 -15.15 -20.52 1.48
C LYS A 187 -15.87 -19.33 0.82
N PRO A 188 -16.89 -19.56 -0.03
CA PRO A 188 -17.53 -18.50 -0.81
C PRO A 188 -18.05 -17.32 0.03
N ARG A 189 -18.58 -17.60 1.23
CA ARG A 189 -19.04 -16.54 2.15
C ARG A 189 -17.91 -15.64 2.63
N GLU A 190 -16.71 -16.19 2.80
CA GLU A 190 -15.55 -15.42 3.22
C GLU A 190 -15.00 -14.60 2.06
N ALA A 191 -14.89 -15.19 0.87
CA ALA A 191 -14.52 -14.47 -0.34
C ALA A 191 -15.47 -13.30 -0.63
N GLN A 192 -16.79 -13.51 -0.51
CA GLN A 192 -17.77 -12.44 -0.68
C GLN A 192 -17.57 -11.30 0.34
N ARG A 193 -17.30 -11.62 1.62
CA ARG A 193 -17.02 -10.58 2.64
C ARG A 193 -15.78 -9.75 2.28
N LEU A 194 -14.77 -10.38 1.70
CA LEU A 194 -13.55 -9.71 1.26
C LEU A 194 -13.80 -8.83 0.03
N LEU A 195 -14.65 -9.27 -0.91
CA LEU A 195 -15.11 -8.43 -2.03
C LEU A 195 -15.95 -7.24 -1.55
N ASP A 196 -16.87 -7.44 -0.61
CA ASP A 196 -17.67 -6.36 0.00
C ASP A 196 -16.78 -5.38 0.77
N ARG A 197 -15.70 -5.88 1.40
CA ARG A 197 -14.67 -5.04 2.04
C ARG A 197 -13.91 -4.23 0.99
N ALA A 198 -13.49 -4.84 -0.12
CA ALA A 198 -12.80 -4.14 -1.20
C ALA A 198 -13.68 -3.03 -1.80
N ALA A 199 -14.95 -3.32 -2.08
CA ALA A 199 -15.91 -2.33 -2.57
C ALA A 199 -16.03 -1.13 -1.62
N ARG A 200 -16.12 -1.38 -0.30
CA ARG A 200 -16.16 -0.31 0.72
C ARG A 200 -14.87 0.51 0.75
N VAL A 201 -13.71 -0.12 0.63
CA VAL A 201 -12.42 0.60 0.60
C VAL A 201 -12.30 1.50 -0.64
N ILE A 202 -12.67 0.96 -1.80
CA ILE A 202 -12.52 1.64 -3.09
C ILE A 202 -13.49 2.82 -3.19
N PHE A 203 -14.79 2.56 -2.98
CA PHE A 203 -15.86 3.51 -3.29
C PHE A 203 -16.31 4.38 -2.11
N SER A 204 -15.65 4.32 -0.94
CA SER A 204 -15.98 5.20 0.19
C SER A 204 -15.39 6.59 0.00
N ASP A 205 -16.24 7.62 0.00
CA ASP A 205 -15.79 9.01 -0.08
C ASP A 205 -15.07 9.47 1.18
N ALA A 206 -15.50 8.99 2.34
CA ALA A 206 -14.86 9.27 3.62
C ALA A 206 -13.85 8.16 3.99
N PRO A 207 -12.83 8.48 4.78
CA PRO A 207 -11.89 7.47 5.24
C PRO A 207 -12.54 6.53 6.25
N LEU A 208 -12.35 5.22 6.09
CA LEU A 208 -12.94 4.20 6.96
C LEU A 208 -12.51 4.36 8.42
N GLU A 209 -13.25 3.81 9.37
CA GLU A 209 -12.89 3.93 10.80
C GLU A 209 -11.49 3.38 11.12
N ARG A 210 -10.82 4.02 12.09
CA ARG A 210 -9.57 3.49 12.65
C ARG A 210 -9.88 2.23 13.47
N VAL A 211 -8.90 1.33 13.55
CA VAL A 211 -8.98 0.18 14.48
C VAL A 211 -8.79 0.60 15.94
N SER A 212 -8.23 1.78 16.16
CA SER A 212 -8.01 2.40 17.47
C SER A 212 -7.73 3.90 17.26
N ASP A 213 -8.25 4.75 18.12
CA ASP A 213 -7.89 6.19 18.15
C ASP A 213 -6.56 6.45 18.86
N ARG A 214 -6.07 5.48 19.61
CA ARG A 214 -4.77 5.55 20.29
C ARG A 214 -3.61 5.29 19.32
N PRO A 215 -2.68 6.25 19.11
CA PRO A 215 -1.52 6.07 18.23
C PRO A 215 -0.53 4.99 18.70
N ASP A 216 -0.51 4.70 20.00
CA ASP A 216 0.37 3.70 20.64
C ASP A 216 -0.21 2.28 20.66
N TRP A 217 -1.44 2.09 20.15
CA TRP A 217 -2.03 0.77 19.97
C TRP A 217 -1.10 -0.12 19.14
N TYR A 218 -0.92 -1.37 19.54
CA TYR A 218 0.16 -2.21 19.01
C TYR A 218 0.11 -2.37 17.48
N GLN A 219 -1.08 -2.38 16.87
CA GLN A 219 -1.22 -2.46 15.42
C GLN A 219 -1.00 -1.10 14.73
N CYS A 220 -1.38 0.00 15.38
CA CYS A 220 -1.16 1.35 14.85
C CYS A 220 0.32 1.74 14.94
N ARG A 221 1.01 1.34 16.03
CA ARG A 221 2.42 1.65 16.27
C ARG A 221 3.36 1.22 15.14
N TRP A 222 3.04 0.09 14.49
CA TRP A 222 3.85 -0.49 13.41
C TRP A 222 3.18 -0.34 12.04
N CYS A 223 2.16 0.52 11.92
CA CYS A 223 1.47 0.78 10.68
C CYS A 223 2.26 1.77 9.82
N GLU A 224 2.47 1.44 8.55
CA GLU A 224 3.19 2.30 7.60
C GLU A 224 2.45 3.62 7.30
N ALA A 225 1.13 3.65 7.53
CA ALA A 225 0.32 4.84 7.38
C ALA A 225 0.14 5.62 8.70
N ARG A 226 0.89 5.27 9.75
CA ARG A 226 0.75 5.88 11.09
C ARG A 226 0.91 7.40 11.05
N ASP A 227 1.90 7.89 10.32
CA ASP A 227 2.22 9.32 10.29
C ASP A 227 1.03 10.13 9.76
N VAL A 228 0.44 9.68 8.66
CA VAL A 228 -0.77 10.31 8.07
C VAL A 228 -2.02 10.04 8.89
N CYS A 229 -2.14 8.84 9.49
CA CYS A 229 -3.35 8.45 10.23
C CYS A 229 -3.44 9.03 11.64
N HIS A 230 -2.33 9.21 12.34
CA HIS A 230 -2.28 9.58 13.77
C HIS A 230 -1.35 10.75 14.10
N GLU A 231 -0.28 10.98 13.34
CA GLU A 231 0.72 12.00 13.68
C GLU A 231 0.53 13.33 12.93
N GLY A 232 -0.53 13.43 12.14
CA GLY A 232 -0.87 14.66 11.43
C GLY A 232 0.08 14.97 10.26
N ALA A 233 0.80 13.98 9.73
CA ALA A 233 1.52 14.18 8.49
C ALA A 233 0.52 14.37 7.34
N PRO A 234 0.62 15.45 6.55
CA PRO A 234 -0.25 15.66 5.39
C PRO A 234 -0.05 14.54 4.37
N ALA A 235 -1.10 14.08 3.69
CA ALA A 235 -0.97 13.03 2.67
C ALA A 235 -0.08 13.46 1.49
N GLU A 236 0.47 12.53 0.71
CA GLU A 236 1.18 12.88 -0.54
C GLU A 236 0.29 13.67 -1.51
N VAL A 237 0.88 14.58 -2.29
CA VAL A 237 0.15 15.39 -3.28
C VAL A 237 0.08 14.63 -4.60
N ASN A 238 -1.10 14.11 -4.93
CA ASN A 238 -1.37 13.42 -6.20
C ASN A 238 -2.88 13.43 -6.47
N CYS A 239 -3.35 12.99 -7.63
CA CYS A 239 -4.80 13.09 -7.89
C CYS A 239 -5.62 12.27 -6.89
N ARG A 240 -5.14 11.17 -6.31
CA ARG A 240 -5.96 10.34 -5.41
C ARG A 240 -6.14 10.93 -4.01
N THR A 241 -5.38 11.96 -3.66
CA THR A 241 -5.55 12.76 -2.44
C THR A 241 -6.23 14.12 -2.71
N CYS A 242 -6.54 14.42 -3.97
CA CYS A 242 -7.23 15.62 -4.41
C CYS A 242 -8.75 15.54 -4.22
N LEU A 243 -9.39 16.65 -3.82
CA LEU A 243 -10.85 16.75 -3.64
C LEU A 243 -11.63 16.55 -4.95
N HIS A 244 -11.01 16.83 -6.09
CA HIS A 244 -11.67 16.76 -7.39
C HIS A 244 -11.63 15.37 -8.04
N SER A 245 -11.03 14.38 -7.36
CA SER A 245 -10.75 13.07 -7.93
C SER A 245 -11.64 11.98 -7.32
N THR A 246 -12.26 11.19 -8.19
CA THR A 246 -13.21 10.14 -7.80
C THR A 246 -12.83 8.82 -8.46
N ALA A 247 -12.84 7.74 -7.69
CA ALA A 247 -12.73 6.37 -8.21
C ALA A 247 -14.11 5.93 -8.71
N GLU A 248 -14.27 5.85 -10.04
CA GLU A 248 -15.55 5.54 -10.67
C GLU A 248 -15.82 4.04 -10.69
N ARG A 249 -17.11 3.66 -10.73
CA ARG A 249 -17.54 2.25 -10.69
C ARG A 249 -17.14 1.45 -11.93
N ASP A 250 -16.81 2.13 -13.02
CA ASP A 250 -16.36 1.54 -14.28
C ASP A 250 -14.85 1.26 -14.32
N GLY A 251 -14.14 1.44 -13.19
CA GLY A 251 -12.71 1.18 -13.09
C GLY A 251 -11.83 2.39 -13.39
N THR A 252 -12.43 3.50 -13.83
CA THR A 252 -11.67 4.72 -14.12
C THR A 252 -11.52 5.61 -12.89
N TRP A 253 -10.65 6.61 -13.01
CA TRP A 253 -10.61 7.74 -12.09
C TRP A 253 -11.02 9.00 -12.86
N SER A 254 -11.95 9.78 -12.33
CA SER A 254 -12.39 11.04 -12.95
C SER A 254 -11.81 12.25 -12.23
N CYS A 255 -11.62 13.35 -12.95
CA CYS A 255 -11.30 14.65 -12.38
C CYS A 255 -12.42 15.63 -12.70
N ALA A 256 -13.20 16.01 -11.69
CA ALA A 256 -14.30 16.97 -11.84
C ALA A 256 -13.80 18.37 -12.28
N ARG A 257 -12.59 18.76 -11.85
CA ARG A 257 -12.00 20.07 -12.15
C ARG A 257 -11.66 20.26 -13.62
N HIS A 258 -11.11 19.24 -14.25
CA HIS A 258 -10.70 19.27 -15.65
C HIS A 258 -11.67 18.55 -16.58
N SER A 259 -12.77 18.01 -16.02
CA SER A 259 -13.78 17.23 -16.73
C SER A 259 -13.18 16.14 -17.62
N LYS A 260 -12.24 15.37 -17.06
CA LYS A 260 -11.53 14.30 -17.79
C LYS A 260 -11.37 13.02 -16.98
N THR A 261 -11.21 11.91 -17.68
CA THR A 261 -10.70 10.67 -17.10
C THR A 261 -9.18 10.76 -16.91
N LEU A 262 -8.70 10.30 -15.76
CA LEU A 262 -7.29 10.36 -15.37
C LEU A 262 -6.57 9.05 -15.72
N SER A 263 -5.55 9.14 -16.58
CA SER A 263 -4.60 8.04 -16.76
C SER A 263 -3.88 7.73 -15.45
N THR A 264 -3.30 6.52 -15.29
CA THR A 264 -2.47 6.23 -14.10
C THR A 264 -1.31 7.20 -13.96
N GLN A 265 -0.74 7.67 -15.08
CA GLN A 265 0.34 8.65 -15.05
C GLN A 265 -0.16 10.02 -14.57
N ASP A 266 -1.31 10.48 -15.07
CA ASP A 266 -1.95 11.72 -14.61
C ASP A 266 -2.21 11.66 -13.11
N GLN A 267 -2.70 10.51 -12.62
CA GLN A 267 -2.98 10.32 -11.21
C GLN A 267 -1.74 10.51 -10.34
N ARG A 268 -0.58 10.01 -10.79
CA ARG A 268 0.69 10.10 -10.05
C ARG A 268 1.28 11.49 -10.10
N THR A 269 1.28 12.09 -11.29
CA THR A 269 1.88 13.40 -11.51
C THR A 269 1.08 14.51 -10.84
N GLY A 270 -0.25 14.41 -10.79
CA GLY A 270 -1.10 15.49 -10.28
C GLY A 270 -1.15 16.69 -11.24
N CYS A 271 -1.62 17.82 -10.72
CA CYS A 271 -1.67 19.09 -11.44
C CYS A 271 -1.56 20.27 -10.47
N ASP A 272 -1.35 21.44 -11.04
CA ASP A 272 -1.28 22.74 -10.36
C ASP A 272 -2.62 23.17 -9.71
N ARG A 273 -3.73 22.50 -10.07
CA ARG A 273 -5.07 22.67 -9.49
C ARG A 273 -5.40 21.75 -8.33
N HIS A 274 -4.40 21.11 -7.73
CA HIS A 274 -4.62 20.23 -6.58
C HIS A 274 -5.16 21.01 -5.37
N LEU A 275 -6.23 20.49 -4.78
CA LEU A 275 -6.74 20.87 -3.47
C LEU A 275 -6.93 19.60 -2.66
N TYR A 276 -6.43 19.56 -1.43
CA TYR A 276 -6.56 18.37 -0.59
C TYR A 276 -8.03 18.02 -0.34
N ARG A 277 -8.34 16.72 -0.34
CA ARG A 277 -9.53 16.24 0.37
C ARG A 277 -9.41 16.67 1.84
N PRO A 278 -10.45 17.29 2.44
CA PRO A 278 -10.40 17.69 3.84
C PRO A 278 -9.95 16.55 4.79
N ASP A 279 -10.42 15.33 4.52
CA ASP A 279 -10.05 14.13 5.28
C ASP A 279 -8.54 13.80 5.29
N MET A 280 -7.77 14.30 4.33
CA MET A 280 -6.32 14.07 4.22
C MET A 280 -5.48 15.07 5.02
N ILE A 281 -6.12 16.13 5.52
CA ILE A 281 -5.50 17.23 6.27
C ILE A 281 -6.34 17.65 7.49
N ALA A 282 -7.21 16.76 7.97
CA ALA A 282 -8.16 17.03 9.06
C ALA A 282 -7.48 17.46 10.38
N GLN A 283 -6.20 17.14 10.58
CA GLN A 283 -5.40 17.63 11.70
C GLN A 283 -5.24 19.17 11.73
N TYR A 284 -5.41 19.82 10.58
CA TYR A 284 -5.26 21.27 10.44
C TYR A 284 -6.59 22.04 10.51
N GLY A 285 -7.70 21.34 10.79
CA GLY A 285 -9.02 21.92 10.97
C GLY A 285 -10.07 21.36 10.02
N GLU A 286 -11.32 21.75 10.26
CA GLU A 286 -12.45 21.44 9.40
C GLU A 286 -12.67 22.57 8.38
N PRO A 287 -13.18 22.27 7.17
CA PRO A 287 -13.54 23.31 6.20
C PRO A 287 -14.56 24.29 6.78
N THR A 288 -14.27 25.59 6.71
CA THR A 288 -15.16 26.67 7.16
C THR A 288 -15.79 27.44 6.01
N ASP A 289 -15.14 27.50 4.85
CA ASP A 289 -15.63 28.11 3.63
C ASP A 289 -14.91 27.49 2.41
N ALA A 290 -15.46 27.64 1.21
CA ALA A 290 -14.83 27.18 -0.02
C ALA A 290 -15.19 28.07 -1.21
N GLY A 291 -14.19 28.30 -2.05
CA GLY A 291 -14.35 28.94 -3.35
C GLY A 291 -14.05 27.98 -4.49
N TYR A 292 -14.00 28.53 -5.71
CA TYR A 292 -13.66 27.74 -6.89
C TYR A 292 -12.23 27.18 -6.85
N ASP A 293 -11.29 27.93 -6.28
CA ASP A 293 -9.84 27.67 -6.32
C ASP A 293 -9.21 27.49 -4.93
N TRP A 294 -10.02 27.40 -3.87
CA TRP A 294 -9.54 27.32 -2.49
C TRP A 294 -10.55 26.70 -1.53
N VAL A 295 -10.05 26.14 -0.42
CA VAL A 295 -10.81 25.71 0.75
C VAL A 295 -10.20 26.35 1.99
N GLU A 296 -11.03 26.94 2.85
CA GLU A 296 -10.62 27.61 4.10
C GLU A 296 -10.81 26.71 5.31
N TYR A 297 -9.85 26.73 6.23
CA TYR A 297 -9.77 25.87 7.42
C TYR A 297 -9.52 26.71 8.68
N GLY A 298 -10.37 27.71 8.94
CA GLY A 298 -10.29 28.52 10.16
C GLY A 298 -9.00 29.33 10.29
N GLY A 299 -8.83 30.36 9.46
CA GLY A 299 -7.69 31.29 9.52
C GLY A 299 -6.58 31.01 8.50
N TRP A 300 -6.72 29.96 7.70
CA TRP A 300 -5.83 29.67 6.58
C TRP A 300 -6.56 28.98 5.41
N ARG A 301 -5.98 29.00 4.21
CA ARG A 301 -6.58 28.44 2.98
C ARG A 301 -5.62 27.49 2.28
N ASN A 302 -6.14 26.33 1.86
CA ASN A 302 -5.50 25.56 0.80
C ASN A 302 -6.00 26.08 -0.54
N HIS A 303 -5.11 26.51 -1.45
CA HIS A 303 -5.48 27.00 -2.78
C HIS A 303 -4.69 26.30 -3.88
N CYS A 304 -5.17 26.39 -5.12
CA CYS A 304 -4.39 25.96 -6.28
C CYS A 304 -3.27 26.93 -6.64
N ASP A 305 -2.29 26.48 -7.41
CA ASP A 305 -1.22 27.34 -7.91
C ASP A 305 -1.80 28.50 -8.75
N GLY A 306 -1.21 29.68 -8.58
CA GLY A 306 -1.63 30.90 -9.27
C GLY A 306 -2.93 31.54 -8.78
N ALA A 307 -3.64 30.96 -7.80
CA ALA A 307 -4.74 31.62 -7.12
C ALA A 307 -4.23 32.55 -6.01
N ALA A 308 -4.91 33.68 -5.79
CA ALA A 308 -4.61 34.58 -4.69
C ALA A 308 -5.00 33.92 -3.35
N GLY A 309 -4.03 33.27 -2.69
CA GLY A 309 -4.22 32.61 -1.40
C GLY A 309 -4.49 33.55 -0.23
N GLY A 310 -4.25 34.86 -0.40
CA GLY A 310 -4.27 35.82 0.71
C GLY A 310 -3.11 35.60 1.69
N LYS A 311 -3.18 36.25 2.86
CA LYS A 311 -2.09 36.27 3.86
C LYS A 311 -1.78 34.89 4.49
N HIS A 312 -2.68 33.92 4.38
CA HIS A 312 -2.50 32.56 4.92
C HIS A 312 -2.97 31.52 3.91
N GLY A 313 -2.64 31.74 2.64
CA GLY A 313 -2.92 30.79 1.58
C GLY A 313 -1.70 29.97 1.22
N TYR A 314 -1.89 28.65 1.15
CA TYR A 314 -0.86 27.67 0.81
C TYR A 314 -1.34 26.71 -0.27
N THR A 315 -0.44 26.42 -1.21
CA THR A 315 -0.61 25.33 -2.17
C THR A 315 -0.58 23.98 -1.44
N SER A 316 -1.11 22.91 -2.04
CA SER A 316 -1.04 21.59 -1.40
C SER A 316 0.40 21.10 -1.22
N SER A 317 1.33 21.51 -2.09
CA SER A 317 2.76 21.22 -1.93
C SER A 317 3.35 21.90 -0.69
N GLU A 318 3.00 23.16 -0.44
CA GLU A 318 3.41 23.87 0.78
C GLU A 318 2.78 23.27 2.04
N VAL A 319 1.51 22.87 1.97
CA VAL A 319 0.84 22.15 3.06
C VAL A 319 1.56 20.84 3.35
N ARG A 320 1.97 20.07 2.33
CA ARG A 320 2.75 18.83 2.49
C ARG A 320 4.11 19.08 3.13
N ALA A 321 4.76 20.18 2.78
CA ALA A 321 6.09 20.53 3.24
C ALA A 321 6.12 21.08 4.67
N ALA A 322 4.98 21.49 5.21
CA ALA A 322 4.85 22.04 6.54
C ALA A 322 4.48 21.00 7.60
N ASP A 323 4.87 21.27 8.83
CA ASP A 323 4.49 20.50 10.02
C ASP A 323 3.22 21.03 10.69
N ARG A 324 2.92 22.34 10.54
CA ARG A 324 1.73 23.00 11.08
C ARG A 324 1.13 24.01 10.12
N MET A 325 -0.19 24.22 10.25
CA MET A 325 -0.96 25.22 9.52
C MET A 325 -1.82 26.07 10.48
N PRO A 326 -1.92 27.41 10.29
CA PRO A 326 -1.10 28.22 9.39
C PRO A 326 0.40 28.16 9.76
N LEU A 327 1.26 28.60 8.84
CA LEU A 327 2.68 28.75 9.12
C LEU A 327 2.93 29.73 10.30
N PRO A 328 4.04 29.57 11.04
CA PRO A 328 4.52 30.59 11.98
C PRO A 328 4.56 32.00 11.35
N ASP A 329 4.21 33.05 12.10
CA ASP A 329 4.17 34.43 11.59
C ASP A 329 5.51 34.91 11.00
N ASP A 330 6.62 34.51 11.60
CA ASP A 330 7.98 34.82 11.13
C ASP A 330 8.29 34.12 9.80
N VAL A 331 7.91 32.85 9.67
CA VAL A 331 8.04 32.10 8.41
C VAL A 331 7.12 32.69 7.33
N GLU A 332 5.88 33.03 7.68
CA GLU A 332 4.93 33.64 6.75
C GLU A 332 5.41 35.02 6.27
N ALA A 333 5.97 35.84 7.17
CA ALA A 333 6.53 37.12 6.81
C ALA A 333 7.70 37.00 5.81
N VAL A 334 8.57 36.00 5.98
CA VAL A 334 9.66 35.72 5.03
C VAL A 334 9.09 35.25 3.71
N ARG A 335 8.17 34.29 3.73
CA ARG A 335 7.50 33.74 2.54
C ARG A 335 6.88 34.85 1.69
N GLN A 336 6.10 35.74 2.30
CA GLN A 336 5.46 36.85 1.60
C GLN A 336 6.46 37.90 1.11
N ARG A 337 7.43 38.27 1.95
CA ARG A 337 8.41 39.32 1.60
C ARG A 337 9.27 38.95 0.41
N PHE A 338 9.61 37.67 0.27
CA PHE A 338 10.52 37.19 -0.77
C PHE A 338 9.81 36.40 -1.87
N GLY A 339 8.48 36.22 -1.81
CA GLY A 339 7.74 35.38 -2.74
C GLY A 339 8.20 33.92 -2.72
N GLY A 340 8.63 33.42 -1.56
CA GLY A 340 9.18 32.08 -1.40
C GLY A 340 8.08 31.01 -1.31
N THR A 341 8.48 29.75 -1.50
CA THR A 341 7.64 28.56 -1.30
C THR A 341 8.22 27.69 -0.19
N VAL A 342 7.37 27.03 0.60
CA VAL A 342 7.81 26.09 1.62
C VAL A 342 8.17 24.76 0.97
N GLU A 343 9.46 24.38 1.01
CA GLU A 343 9.94 23.08 0.51
C GLU A 343 10.16 22.06 1.64
N ALA A 344 10.50 22.53 2.86
CA ALA A 344 10.55 21.72 4.07
C ALA A 344 10.52 22.62 5.32
N LEU A 345 9.62 22.33 6.24
CA LEU A 345 9.60 22.89 7.60
C LEU A 345 9.43 21.74 8.60
N LYS A 346 10.41 21.55 9.48
CA LYS A 346 10.35 20.56 10.57
C LYS A 346 10.64 21.28 11.88
N HIS A 347 9.71 21.27 12.83
CA HIS A 347 9.99 21.69 14.20
C HIS A 347 10.96 20.69 14.86
N GLY A 348 12.15 21.16 15.24
CA GLY A 348 13.05 20.39 16.10
C GLY A 348 14.55 20.49 15.83
N ASP A 349 15.07 21.62 15.37
CA ASP A 349 16.49 21.99 15.57
C ASP A 349 16.59 23.21 16.49
#